data_AF-W4GBF3-F1
#
_entry.id   AF-W4GBF3-F1
#
_cell.length_a   1.000
_cell.length_b   1.000
_cell.length_c   1.000
_cell.angle_alpha   90.00
_cell.angle_beta   90.00
_cell.angle_gamma   90.00
#
_symmetry.space_group_name_H-M   'P 1'
#
loop_
_entity.id
_entity.type
_entity.pdbx_description
1 polymer ?
#
loop_
_entity_poly.entity_id
_entity_poly.type
_entity_poly.pdbx_seq_one_letter_code
_entity_poly.pdbx_strand_id
1 'polypeptide(L)'
;MSDEQGSAKRKPAHRFTIPQDVDLLKEVLTICPHDAPYGQTSGRWAEVGDRMRTIHGDSLSATGCRKRCDDLLAAFHKDSLASLRASGTDEQHHEREQLLQDLKALIDAISDKKRASKEDKGSREDKREARDPAVRAVVDLKRKAVEEDGESSDSDGATTPKKYSRRRSAILKESTHDVATFISMLESTNKVRMEELALQKEVNAITARKLELDEKRYLLEKAEREARLALEQQERQMQIEFMRSTLDMMRAITKKV
;
A
#
# COMPACT_ATOMS: atom_id res chain seq x y z
N MET A 1 43.64 -24.57 36.72
CA MET A 1 42.77 -23.48 36.28
C MET A 1 43.42 -22.87 35.06
N SER A 2 42.85 -23.11 33.88
CA SER A 2 43.32 -22.50 32.63
C SER A 2 42.07 -22.20 31.80
N ASP A 3 41.59 -20.96 31.95
CA ASP A 3 40.53 -20.39 31.13
C ASP A 3 41.11 -20.07 29.75
N GLU A 4 40.88 -20.93 28.77
CA GLU A 4 41.00 -20.56 27.35
C GLU A 4 39.70 -19.87 26.92
N GLN A 5 39.64 -18.55 27.12
CA GLN A 5 38.65 -17.71 26.46
C GLN A 5 39.07 -17.48 25.02
N GLY A 6 38.61 -18.38 24.15
CA GLY A 6 38.64 -18.19 22.70
C GLY A 6 37.84 -16.95 22.31
N SER A 7 38.55 -15.88 21.95
CA SER A 7 38.00 -14.69 21.30
C SER A 7 37.40 -15.09 19.95
N ALA A 8 36.09 -15.38 19.93
CA ALA A 8 35.34 -15.63 18.71
C ALA A 8 35.28 -14.33 17.90
N LYS A 9 36.12 -14.24 16.86
CA LYS A 9 36.08 -13.16 15.87
C LYS A 9 34.66 -13.08 15.29
N ARG A 10 33.98 -11.96 15.53
CA ARG A 10 32.61 -11.72 15.01
C ARG A 10 32.66 -11.81 13.49
N LYS A 11 31.81 -12.66 12.90
CA LYS A 11 31.66 -12.73 11.45
C LYS A 11 31.28 -11.34 10.91
N PRO A 12 31.89 -10.87 9.81
CA PRO A 12 31.54 -9.58 9.22
C PRO A 12 30.05 -9.58 8.86
N ALA A 13 29.41 -8.42 9.05
CA ALA A 13 28.00 -8.26 8.71
C ALA A 13 27.78 -8.55 7.22
N HIS A 14 26.72 -9.30 6.90
CA HIS A 14 26.36 -9.58 5.51
C HIS A 14 26.10 -8.26 4.76
N ARG A 15 26.72 -8.09 3.60
CA ARG A 15 26.55 -6.90 2.77
C ARG A 15 25.57 -7.21 1.64
N PHE A 16 24.37 -6.66 1.75
CA PHE A 16 23.33 -6.79 0.73
C PHE A 16 23.74 -6.12 -0.58
N THR A 17 23.40 -6.76 -1.68
CA THR A 17 23.53 -6.28 -3.06
C THR A 17 22.18 -5.83 -3.60
N ILE A 18 22.17 -5.08 -4.71
CA ILE A 18 20.92 -4.60 -5.32
C ILE A 18 19.98 -5.75 -5.73
N PRO A 19 20.44 -6.85 -6.36
CA PRO A 19 19.56 -7.99 -6.65
C PRO A 19 18.96 -8.60 -5.38
N GLN A 20 19.74 -8.73 -4.31
CA GLN A 20 19.23 -9.21 -3.02
C GLN A 20 18.22 -8.26 -2.39
N ASP A 21 18.36 -6.95 -2.58
CA ASP A 21 17.35 -5.97 -2.14
C ASP A 21 16.03 -6.18 -2.90
N VAL A 22 16.08 -6.39 -4.21
CA VAL A 22 14.90 -6.66 -5.05
C VAL A 22 14.19 -7.93 -4.59
N ASP A 23 14.92 -9.04 -4.44
CA ASP A 23 14.35 -10.32 -4.01
C ASP A 23 13.82 -10.23 -2.57
N LEU A 24 14.51 -9.52 -1.68
CA LEU A 24 14.03 -9.24 -0.33
C LEU A 24 12.68 -8.53 -0.35
N LEU A 25 12.54 -7.47 -1.14
CA LEU A 25 11.30 -6.69 -1.21
C LEU A 25 10.15 -7.51 -1.79
N LYS A 26 10.41 -8.35 -2.80
CA LYS A 26 9.42 -9.30 -3.35
C LYS A 26 8.92 -10.28 -2.28
N GLU A 27 9.83 -10.86 -1.49
CA GLU A 27 9.45 -11.79 -0.42
C GLU A 27 8.70 -11.07 0.72
N VAL A 28 9.10 -9.84 1.07
CA VAL A 28 8.39 -9.03 2.07
C VAL A 28 6.96 -8.70 1.62
N LEU A 29 6.77 -8.33 0.34
CA LEU A 29 5.45 -8.10 -0.24
C LEU A 29 4.61 -9.38 -0.31
N THR A 30 5.24 -10.54 -0.49
CA THR A 30 4.53 -11.82 -0.57
C THR A 30 4.09 -12.31 0.81
N ILE A 31 4.98 -12.25 1.81
CA ILE A 31 4.72 -12.76 3.17
C ILE A 31 3.94 -11.75 4.01
N CYS A 32 4.04 -10.46 3.69
CA CYS A 32 3.43 -9.36 4.44
C CYS A 32 3.69 -9.40 5.96
N PRO A 33 4.95 -9.29 6.43
CA PRO A 33 5.25 -9.26 7.87
C PRO A 33 4.57 -8.12 8.63
N HIS A 34 4.28 -7.00 7.97
CA HIS A 34 3.64 -5.80 8.56
C HIS A 34 2.15 -6.00 8.87
N ASP A 35 1.48 -6.91 8.16
CA ASP A 35 0.09 -7.30 8.41
C ASP A 35 -0.02 -8.49 9.37
N ALA A 36 1.09 -8.93 9.96
CA ALA A 36 1.06 -10.04 10.91
C ALA A 36 0.19 -9.66 12.13
N PRO A 37 -0.61 -10.62 12.66
CA PRO A 37 -1.27 -10.48 13.94
C PRO A 37 -0.27 -10.19 15.07
N TYR A 38 -0.76 -9.64 16.17
CA TYR A 38 0.06 -9.37 17.35
C TYR A 38 0.83 -10.63 17.79
N GLY A 39 2.14 -10.49 18.03
CA GLY A 39 3.03 -11.59 18.41
C GLY A 39 3.52 -12.47 17.24
N GLN A 40 2.96 -12.37 16.03
CA GLN A 40 3.33 -13.23 14.90
C GLN A 40 4.32 -12.61 13.93
N THR A 41 4.63 -11.31 14.07
CA THR A 41 5.59 -10.60 13.20
C THR A 41 6.94 -11.29 13.13
N SER A 42 7.44 -11.82 14.24
CA SER A 42 8.75 -12.51 14.24
C SER A 42 8.72 -13.80 13.42
N GLY A 43 7.62 -14.55 13.43
CA GLY A 43 7.47 -15.75 12.61
C GLY A 43 7.44 -15.43 11.12
N ARG A 44 6.75 -14.35 10.72
CA ARG A 44 6.75 -13.91 9.32
C ARG A 44 8.12 -13.44 8.84
N TRP A 45 8.89 -12.75 9.68
CA TRP A 45 10.27 -12.41 9.34
C TRP A 45 11.19 -13.64 9.28
N ALA A 46 10.93 -14.68 10.08
CA ALA A 46 11.64 -15.95 9.97
C ALA A 46 11.42 -16.58 8.59
N GLU A 47 10.17 -16.63 8.13
CA GLU A 47 9.81 -17.13 6.79
C GLU A 47 10.50 -16.33 5.67
N VAL A 48 10.52 -14.98 5.76
CA VAL A 48 11.26 -14.13 4.80
C VAL A 48 12.74 -14.54 4.79
N GLY A 49 13.33 -14.72 5.96
CA GLY A 49 14.71 -15.14 6.10
C GLY A 49 14.99 -16.52 5.48
N ASP A 50 14.08 -17.48 5.64
CA ASP A 50 14.20 -18.83 5.06
C ASP A 50 14.17 -18.79 3.53
N ARG A 51 13.25 -18.01 2.95
CA ARG A 51 13.16 -17.85 1.49
C ARG A 51 14.39 -17.15 0.92
N MET A 52 14.86 -16.10 1.59
CA MET A 52 16.09 -15.42 1.20
C MET A 52 17.32 -16.31 1.27
N ARG A 53 17.42 -17.21 2.27
CA ARG A 53 18.46 -18.24 2.32
C ARG A 53 18.35 -19.26 1.20
N THR A 54 17.13 -19.61 0.80
CA THR A 54 16.91 -20.52 -0.34
C THR A 54 17.44 -19.91 -1.64
N ILE A 55 17.31 -18.59 -1.83
CA ILE A 55 17.74 -17.89 -3.05
C ILE A 55 19.25 -17.56 -3.02
N HIS A 56 19.80 -17.10 -1.89
CA HIS A 56 21.16 -16.55 -1.82
C HIS A 56 22.11 -17.28 -0.84
N GLY A 57 21.67 -18.38 -0.24
CA GLY A 57 22.46 -19.19 0.70
C GLY A 57 22.41 -18.73 2.16
N ASP A 58 23.03 -19.53 3.03
CA ASP A 58 22.86 -19.49 4.49
C ASP A 58 23.43 -18.26 5.22
N SER A 59 24.06 -17.34 4.48
CA SER A 59 24.66 -16.15 5.08
C SER A 59 23.64 -15.09 5.53
N LEU A 60 22.38 -15.25 5.11
CA LEU A 60 21.27 -14.33 5.43
C LEU A 60 20.52 -14.77 6.68
N SER A 61 20.16 -13.80 7.53
CA SER A 61 19.35 -14.02 8.73
C SER A 61 18.05 -13.24 8.66
N ALA A 62 17.01 -13.74 9.33
CA ALA A 62 15.70 -13.07 9.43
C ALA A 62 15.83 -11.63 9.98
N THR A 63 16.64 -11.46 11.03
CA THR A 63 16.94 -10.15 11.61
C THR A 63 17.68 -9.24 10.63
N GLY A 64 18.62 -9.77 9.86
CA GLY A 64 19.32 -9.04 8.81
C GLY A 64 18.40 -8.57 7.69
N CYS A 65 17.52 -9.45 7.21
CA CYS A 65 16.49 -9.13 6.21
C CYS A 65 15.55 -8.03 6.71
N ARG A 66 15.05 -8.14 7.94
CA ARG A 66 14.21 -7.11 8.56
C ARG A 66 14.92 -5.76 8.63
N LYS A 67 16.12 -5.75 9.22
CA LYS A 67 16.91 -4.52 9.36
C LYS A 67 17.18 -3.89 7.99
N ARG A 68 17.54 -4.70 6.98
CA ARG A 68 17.78 -4.21 5.63
C ARG A 68 16.53 -3.59 5.01
N CYS A 69 15.37 -4.23 5.15
CA CYS A 69 14.10 -3.68 4.69
C CYS A 69 13.78 -2.35 5.37
N ASP A 70 13.96 -2.27 6.70
CA ASP A 70 13.75 -1.03 7.46
C ASP A 70 14.71 0.09 7.00
N ASP A 71 15.98 -0.22 6.77
CA ASP A 71 16.99 0.72 6.26
C ASP A 71 16.64 1.21 4.84
N LEU A 72 16.18 0.32 3.95
CA LEU A 72 15.75 0.67 2.59
C LEU A 72 14.53 1.59 2.60
N LEU A 73 13.50 1.26 3.41
CA LEU A 73 12.35 2.13 3.60
C LEU A 73 12.77 3.48 4.16
N ALA A 74 13.63 3.52 5.18
CA ALA A 74 14.09 4.78 5.76
C ALA A 74 14.87 5.65 4.76
N ALA A 75 15.67 5.03 3.89
CA ALA A 75 16.40 5.73 2.84
C ALA A 75 15.46 6.24 1.73
N PHE A 76 14.44 5.47 1.36
CA PHE A 76 13.40 5.84 0.40
C PHE A 76 12.58 7.04 0.90
N HIS A 77 12.14 7.05 2.15
CA HIS A 77 11.42 8.18 2.75
C HIS A 77 12.23 9.50 2.77
N LYS A 78 13.56 9.41 2.67
CA LYS A 78 14.48 10.55 2.67
C LYS A 78 15.00 10.89 1.26
N ASP A 79 14.45 10.30 0.21
CA ASP A 79 14.92 10.42 -1.18
C ASP A 79 16.43 10.17 -1.32
N SER A 80 16.96 9.28 -0.48
CA SER A 80 18.40 9.06 -0.31
C SER A 80 18.89 7.71 -0.83
N LEU A 81 18.06 6.98 -1.59
CA LEU A 81 18.42 5.70 -2.20
C LEU A 81 19.63 5.79 -3.15
N ALA A 82 19.88 6.97 -3.72
CA ALA A 82 21.06 7.24 -4.54
C ALA A 82 22.37 7.02 -3.76
N SER A 83 22.38 7.32 -2.45
CA SER A 83 23.54 7.08 -1.58
C SER A 83 23.79 5.59 -1.29
N LEU A 84 22.78 4.74 -1.51
CA LEU A 84 22.84 3.29 -1.38
C LEU A 84 23.06 2.59 -2.73
N ARG A 85 23.32 3.33 -3.83
CA ARG A 85 23.71 2.74 -5.10
C ARG A 85 25.09 2.12 -4.97
N ALA A 86 25.11 0.84 -4.61
CA ALA A 86 26.21 -0.05 -4.98
C ALA A 86 26.04 -0.47 -6.44
N SER A 87 27.03 -1.20 -6.98
CA SER A 87 26.93 -1.84 -8.32
C SER A 87 25.55 -2.44 -8.58
N GLY A 88 24.96 -2.14 -9.72
CA GLY A 88 23.65 -2.60 -10.17
C GLY A 88 23.36 -2.00 -11.55
N THR A 89 22.39 -2.56 -12.27
CA THR A 89 21.89 -1.94 -13.50
C THR A 89 20.81 -0.91 -13.19
N ASP A 90 20.58 0.03 -14.11
CA ASP A 90 19.53 1.04 -13.93
C ASP A 90 18.15 0.40 -13.78
N GLU A 91 17.89 -0.72 -14.46
CA GLU A 91 16.65 -1.50 -14.34
C GLU A 91 16.48 -2.08 -12.93
N GLN A 92 17.55 -2.62 -12.33
CA GLN A 92 17.50 -3.17 -10.97
C GLN A 92 17.26 -2.06 -9.93
N HIS A 93 17.84 -0.88 -10.13
CA HIS A 93 17.58 0.27 -9.27
C HIS A 93 16.14 0.74 -9.37
N HIS A 94 15.60 0.81 -10.59
CA HIS A 94 14.21 1.20 -10.84
C HIS A 94 13.21 0.19 -10.24
N GLU A 95 13.44 -1.12 -10.44
CA GLU A 95 12.60 -2.18 -9.88
C GLU A 95 12.56 -2.11 -8.34
N ARG A 96 13.73 -1.93 -7.70
CA ARG A 96 13.82 -1.76 -6.24
C ARG A 96 12.97 -0.56 -5.76
N GLU A 97 13.02 0.54 -6.48
CA GLU A 97 12.29 1.76 -6.13
C GLU A 97 10.77 1.59 -6.29
N GLN A 98 10.33 0.93 -7.36
CA GLN A 98 8.93 0.56 -7.56
C GLN A 98 8.42 -0.34 -6.43
N LEU A 99 9.18 -1.39 -6.07
CA LEU A 99 8.81 -2.30 -4.98
C LEU A 99 8.75 -1.59 -3.62
N LEU A 100 9.62 -0.61 -3.37
CA LEU A 100 9.59 0.22 -2.17
C LEU A 100 8.34 1.12 -2.12
N GLN A 101 7.93 1.68 -3.26
CA GLN A 101 6.71 2.45 -3.37
C GLN A 101 5.47 1.58 -3.07
N ASP A 102 5.40 0.39 -3.66
CA ASP A 102 4.31 -0.56 -3.45
C ASP A 102 4.25 -1.02 -1.98
N LEU A 103 5.42 -1.35 -1.40
CA LEU A 103 5.52 -1.74 0.00
C LEU A 103 5.09 -0.62 0.95
N LYS A 104 5.48 0.63 0.66
CA LYS A 104 5.02 1.79 1.45
C LYS A 104 3.50 1.92 1.39
N ALA A 105 2.91 1.87 0.19
CA ALA A 105 1.46 1.96 0.03
C ALA A 105 0.73 0.84 0.78
N LEU A 106 1.26 -0.39 0.76
CA LEU A 106 0.74 -1.52 1.51
C LEU A 106 0.80 -1.27 3.04
N ILE A 107 1.94 -0.81 3.55
CA ILE A 107 2.12 -0.53 4.99
C ILE A 107 1.17 0.58 5.46
N ASP A 108 1.00 1.63 4.65
CA ASP A 108 0.07 2.73 4.94
C ASP A 108 -1.37 2.20 5.01
N ALA A 109 -1.80 1.41 4.02
CA ALA A 109 -3.13 0.78 4.00
C ALA A 109 -3.38 -0.15 5.20
N ILE A 110 -2.37 -0.94 5.60
CA ILE A 110 -2.44 -1.79 6.81
C ILE A 110 -2.61 -0.91 8.06
N SER A 111 -1.88 0.20 8.14
CA SER A 111 -1.93 1.12 9.27
C SER A 111 -3.29 1.80 9.38
N ASP A 112 -3.86 2.25 8.27
CA ASP A 112 -5.19 2.86 8.21
C ASP A 112 -6.28 1.86 8.58
N LYS A 113 -6.22 0.62 8.07
CA LYS A 113 -7.12 -0.47 8.47
C LYS A 113 -7.06 -0.73 9.99
N LYS A 114 -5.85 -0.74 10.57
CA LYS A 114 -5.67 -0.92 12.02
C LYS A 114 -6.24 0.25 12.81
N ARG A 115 -6.11 1.49 12.34
CA ARG A 115 -6.69 2.69 12.97
C ARG A 115 -8.22 2.68 12.91
N ALA A 116 -8.81 2.43 11.74
CA ALA A 116 -10.26 2.32 11.56
C ALA A 116 -10.88 1.24 12.47
N SER A 117 -10.21 0.09 12.62
CA SER A 117 -10.69 -0.99 13.50
C SER A 117 -10.67 -0.64 15.00
N LYS A 118 -9.76 0.26 15.42
CA LYS A 118 -9.69 0.74 16.81
C LYS A 118 -10.75 1.80 17.08
N GLU A 119 -10.97 2.70 16.12
CA GLU A 119 -12.00 3.75 16.22
C GLU A 119 -13.41 3.18 16.25
N ASP A 120 -13.70 2.15 15.42
CA ASP A 120 -14.99 1.44 15.46
C ASP A 120 -15.23 0.79 16.84
N LYS A 121 -14.22 0.10 17.39
CA LYS A 121 -14.31 -0.48 18.74
C LYS A 121 -14.52 0.58 19.83
N GLY A 122 -13.75 1.67 19.79
CA GLY A 122 -13.90 2.78 20.74
C GLY A 122 -15.30 3.41 20.67
N SER A 123 -15.80 3.69 19.46
CA SER A 123 -17.14 4.24 19.27
C SER A 123 -18.25 3.30 19.74
N ARG A 124 -18.03 1.98 19.67
CA ARG A 124 -18.98 0.96 20.12
C ARG A 124 -18.97 0.79 21.64
N GLU A 125 -17.81 0.93 22.28
CA GLU A 125 -17.69 0.95 23.74
C GLU A 125 -18.28 2.24 24.32
N ASP A 126 -18.01 3.38 23.72
CA ASP A 126 -18.55 4.69 24.14
C ASP A 126 -20.09 4.74 24.00
N LYS A 127 -20.65 4.21 22.90
CA LYS A 127 -22.11 4.03 22.75
C LYS A 127 -22.73 3.05 23.75
N ARG A 128 -21.95 2.10 24.29
CA ARG A 128 -22.43 1.15 25.32
C ARG A 128 -22.41 1.80 26.70
N GLU A 129 -21.44 2.66 26.98
CA GLU A 129 -21.34 3.41 28.24
C GLU A 129 -22.33 4.58 28.30
N ALA A 130 -22.62 5.23 27.17
CA ALA A 130 -23.61 6.29 27.06
C ALA A 130 -25.08 5.82 27.11
N ARG A 131 -25.35 4.51 27.21
CA ARG A 131 -26.71 4.01 27.47
C ARG A 131 -27.06 4.26 28.94
N ASP A 132 -27.95 5.23 29.14
CA ASP A 132 -28.54 5.63 30.42
C ASP A 132 -28.84 4.41 31.33
N PRO A 133 -28.42 4.41 32.62
CA PRO A 133 -28.72 3.35 33.59
C PRO A 133 -30.19 2.92 33.60
N ALA A 134 -31.12 3.84 33.31
CA ALA A 134 -32.55 3.55 33.22
C ALA A 134 -32.89 2.55 32.09
N VAL A 135 -32.18 2.60 30.95
CA VAL A 135 -32.36 1.69 29.81
C VAL A 135 -31.85 0.28 30.14
N ARG A 136 -30.82 0.17 30.98
CA ARG A 136 -30.30 -1.13 31.46
C ARG A 136 -31.30 -1.80 32.42
N ALA A 137 -31.92 -1.01 33.31
CA ALA A 137 -32.92 -1.49 34.26
C ALA A 137 -34.22 -2.00 33.60
N VAL A 138 -34.72 -1.35 32.54
CA VAL A 138 -35.95 -1.79 31.85
C VAL A 138 -35.79 -3.10 31.06
N VAL A 139 -34.57 -3.41 30.60
CA VAL A 139 -34.31 -4.67 29.88
C VAL A 139 -34.23 -5.85 30.85
N ASP A 140 -33.76 -5.64 32.07
CA ASP A 140 -33.71 -6.69 33.11
C ASP A 140 -35.08 -6.88 33.81
N LEU A 141 -35.92 -5.83 33.90
CA LEU A 141 -37.30 -5.94 34.37
C LEU A 141 -38.21 -6.69 33.38
N LYS A 142 -37.95 -6.60 32.07
CA LYS A 142 -38.76 -7.29 31.05
C LYS A 142 -38.52 -8.80 30.97
N ARG A 143 -37.43 -9.32 31.56
CA ARG A 143 -37.18 -10.76 31.70
C ARG A 143 -37.79 -11.37 32.97
N LYS A 144 -38.42 -10.57 33.83
CA LYS A 144 -39.00 -11.01 35.10
C LYS A 144 -40.54 -10.90 35.18
N ALA A 145 -41.20 -10.53 34.08
CA ALA A 145 -42.65 -10.34 34.02
C ALA A 145 -43.37 -11.33 33.07
N VAL A 146 -42.80 -12.53 32.87
CA VAL A 146 -43.38 -13.60 32.02
C VAL A 146 -43.61 -14.89 32.83
N GLU A 147 -43.76 -14.80 34.15
CA GLU A 147 -44.24 -15.92 34.96
C GLU A 147 -45.41 -15.43 35.82
N GLU A 148 -46.57 -16.02 35.53
CA GLU A 148 -47.84 -16.06 36.28
C GLU A 148 -48.37 -14.78 36.94
N ASP A 149 -49.50 -14.26 36.44
CA ASP A 149 -50.74 -14.43 37.21
C ASP A 149 -51.98 -14.27 36.31
N GLY A 150 -52.92 -15.19 36.49
CA GLY A 150 -54.17 -15.29 35.76
C GLY A 150 -55.30 -14.50 36.41
N GLU A 151 -56.27 -14.16 35.56
CA GLU A 151 -57.70 -13.92 35.84
C GLU A 151 -58.10 -12.99 37.01
N SER A 152 -58.82 -11.91 36.68
CA SER A 152 -60.27 -11.83 36.96
C SER A 152 -60.84 -10.41 36.78
N SER A 153 -62.09 -10.41 36.32
CA SER A 153 -63.18 -9.49 36.66
C SER A 153 -63.50 -8.34 35.70
N ASP A 154 -64.71 -8.50 35.18
CA ASP A 154 -65.53 -7.60 34.39
C ASP A 154 -65.94 -6.33 35.17
N SER A 155 -66.08 -5.20 34.47
CA SER A 155 -66.88 -4.05 34.93
C SER A 155 -67.14 -3.05 33.79
N ASP A 156 -68.43 -2.78 33.62
CA ASP A 156 -69.11 -1.96 32.61
C ASP A 156 -68.90 -0.44 32.76
N GLY A 157 -69.15 0.35 31.69
CA GLY A 157 -69.41 1.80 31.79
C GLY A 157 -68.66 2.80 30.87
N ALA A 158 -69.34 3.18 29.77
CA ALA A 158 -69.46 4.51 29.15
C ALA A 158 -68.24 5.44 28.80
N THR A 159 -68.13 5.74 27.49
CA THR A 159 -67.66 6.97 26.80
C THR A 159 -66.25 7.55 27.03
N THR A 160 -65.40 7.53 25.99
CA THR A 160 -64.75 8.74 25.38
C THR A 160 -63.91 8.38 24.13
N PRO A 161 -64.09 9.05 22.97
CA PRO A 161 -63.29 8.81 21.77
C PRO A 161 -62.09 9.76 21.73
N LYS A 162 -61.04 9.52 22.53
CA LYS A 162 -59.79 10.33 22.45
C LYS A 162 -58.47 9.54 22.44
N LYS A 163 -58.47 8.22 22.66
CA LYS A 163 -57.22 7.42 22.67
C LYS A 163 -56.78 6.85 21.31
N TYR A 164 -57.69 6.68 20.35
CA TYR A 164 -57.35 6.13 19.01
C TYR A 164 -56.67 7.14 18.07
N SER A 165 -56.96 8.44 18.22
CA SER A 165 -56.37 9.50 17.38
C SER A 165 -54.87 9.71 17.65
N ARG A 166 -54.46 9.60 18.93
CA ARG A 166 -53.06 9.81 19.32
C ARG A 166 -52.13 8.68 18.84
N ARG A 167 -52.63 7.43 18.78
CA ARG A 167 -51.88 6.27 18.22
C ARG A 167 -51.72 6.35 16.70
N ARG A 168 -52.77 6.72 15.94
CA ARG A 168 -52.65 6.92 14.48
C ARG A 168 -51.69 8.06 14.13
N SER A 169 -51.73 9.18 14.85
CA SER A 169 -50.81 10.30 14.62
C SER A 169 -49.35 9.93 14.93
N ALA A 170 -49.10 9.13 15.96
CA ALA A 170 -47.76 8.64 16.29
C ALA A 170 -47.22 7.69 15.19
N ILE A 171 -48.03 6.72 14.75
CA ILE A 171 -47.65 5.77 13.69
C ILE A 171 -47.39 6.48 12.35
N LEU A 172 -48.23 7.45 11.97
CA LEU A 172 -48.01 8.27 10.77
C LEU A 172 -46.72 9.10 10.88
N LYS A 173 -46.44 9.72 12.04
CA LYS A 173 -45.22 10.51 12.28
C LYS A 173 -43.95 9.66 12.24
N GLU A 174 -43.99 8.46 12.80
CA GLU A 174 -42.89 7.48 12.79
C GLU A 174 -42.61 7.01 11.35
N SER A 175 -43.65 6.69 10.57
CA SER A 175 -43.48 6.33 9.15
C SER A 175 -42.94 7.48 8.27
N THR A 176 -43.35 8.73 8.53
CA THR A 176 -42.81 9.89 7.79
C THR A 176 -41.37 10.21 8.17
N HIS A 177 -40.99 9.96 9.43
CA HIS A 177 -39.62 10.11 9.91
C HIS A 177 -38.70 9.08 9.26
N ASP A 178 -39.13 7.81 9.15
CA ASP A 178 -38.35 6.75 8.51
C ASP A 178 -38.11 7.04 7.03
N VAL A 179 -39.13 7.55 6.32
CA VAL A 179 -39.01 7.98 4.92
C VAL A 179 -38.05 9.17 4.78
N ALA A 180 -38.13 10.18 5.67
CA ALA A 180 -37.21 11.31 5.66
C ALA A 180 -35.75 10.88 5.91
N THR A 181 -35.55 9.92 6.81
CA THR A 181 -34.23 9.35 7.11
C THR A 181 -33.65 8.61 5.90
N PHE A 182 -34.48 7.85 5.17
CA PHE A 182 -34.09 7.16 3.94
C PHE A 182 -33.74 8.13 2.80
N ILE A 183 -34.52 9.21 2.61
CA ILE A 183 -34.22 10.26 1.62
C ILE A 183 -32.87 10.92 1.94
N SER A 184 -32.62 11.27 3.20
CA SER A 184 -31.34 11.86 3.62
C SER A 184 -30.15 10.92 3.43
N MET A 185 -30.32 9.62 3.69
CA MET A 185 -29.29 8.60 3.39
C MET A 185 -29.04 8.47 1.89
N LEU A 186 -30.08 8.51 1.05
CA LEU A 186 -29.95 8.43 -0.40
C LEU A 186 -29.24 9.66 -0.97
N GLU A 187 -29.58 10.86 -0.50
CA GLU A 187 -28.89 12.11 -0.88
C GLU A 187 -27.42 12.10 -0.48
N SER A 188 -27.11 11.62 0.74
CA SER A 188 -25.73 11.48 1.22
C SER A 188 -24.95 10.47 0.37
N THR A 189 -25.59 9.36 -0.01
CA THR A 189 -24.98 8.32 -0.87
C THR A 189 -24.72 8.86 -2.28
N ASN A 190 -25.67 9.61 -2.85
CA ASN A 190 -25.49 10.25 -4.15
C ASN A 190 -24.37 11.28 -4.12
N LYS A 191 -24.24 12.04 -3.04
CA LYS A 191 -23.16 13.01 -2.85
C LYS A 191 -21.78 12.32 -2.84
N VAL A 192 -21.63 11.27 -2.05
CA VAL A 192 -20.38 10.49 -1.99
C VAL A 192 -20.05 9.89 -3.37
N ARG A 193 -21.05 9.33 -4.06
CA ARG A 193 -20.86 8.76 -5.40
C ARG A 193 -20.45 9.80 -6.44
N MET A 194 -20.96 11.03 -6.33
CA MET A 194 -20.57 12.14 -7.21
C MET A 194 -19.14 12.61 -6.94
N GLU A 195 -18.74 12.68 -5.67
CA GLU A 195 -17.36 13.02 -5.26
C GLU A 195 -16.37 11.94 -5.72
N GLU A 196 -16.71 10.66 -5.59
CA GLU A 196 -15.92 9.53 -6.11
C GLU A 196 -15.75 9.61 -7.63
N LEU A 197 -16.82 9.90 -8.37
CA LEU A 197 -16.75 10.08 -9.83
C LEU A 197 -15.89 11.27 -10.23
N ALA A 198 -15.88 12.35 -9.44
CA ALA A 198 -15.03 13.51 -9.68
C ALA A 198 -13.55 13.16 -9.48
N LEU A 199 -13.22 12.49 -8.38
CA LEU A 199 -11.86 12.00 -8.12
C LEU A 199 -11.40 11.01 -9.20
N GLN A 200 -12.27 10.10 -9.64
CA GLN A 200 -11.95 9.16 -10.71
C GLN A 200 -11.63 9.87 -12.03
N LYS A 201 -12.36 10.94 -12.37
CA LYS A 201 -12.06 11.76 -13.56
C LYS A 201 -10.70 12.45 -13.45
N GLU A 202 -10.36 12.96 -12.28
CA GLU A 202 -9.05 13.60 -12.03
C GLU A 202 -7.91 12.59 -12.14
N VAL A 203 -8.07 11.40 -11.54
CA VAL A 203 -7.09 10.30 -11.65
C VAL A 203 -6.91 9.89 -13.12
N ASN A 204 -8.00 9.77 -13.88
CA ASN A 204 -7.93 9.44 -15.30
C ASN A 204 -7.20 10.53 -16.09
N ALA A 205 -7.43 11.82 -15.79
CA ALA A 205 -6.74 12.94 -16.42
C ALA A 205 -5.23 12.96 -16.11
N ILE A 206 -4.86 12.70 -14.86
CA ILE A 206 -3.45 12.58 -14.46
C ILE A 206 -2.80 11.40 -15.19
N THR A 207 -3.49 10.27 -15.30
CA THR A 207 -2.99 9.07 -15.98
C THR A 207 -2.77 9.35 -17.47
N ALA A 208 -3.71 10.01 -18.14
CA ALA A 208 -3.55 10.40 -19.54
C ALA A 208 -2.35 11.33 -19.75
N ARG A 209 -2.15 12.31 -18.86
CA ARG A 209 -0.98 13.22 -18.93
C ARG A 209 0.35 12.50 -18.70
N LYS A 210 0.38 11.50 -17.80
CA LYS A 210 1.58 10.69 -17.58
C LYS A 210 1.96 9.90 -18.84
N LEU A 211 0.97 9.25 -19.46
CA LEU A 211 1.17 8.53 -20.73
C LEU A 211 1.75 9.44 -21.82
N GLU A 212 1.19 10.65 -21.98
CA GLU A 212 1.70 11.62 -22.95
C GLU A 212 3.15 12.04 -22.69
N LEU A 213 3.54 12.20 -21.42
CA LEU A 213 4.92 12.54 -21.06
C LEU A 213 5.88 11.37 -21.31
N ASP A 214 5.45 10.14 -21.07
CA ASP A 214 6.26 8.95 -21.31
C ASP A 214 6.44 8.69 -22.81
N GLU A 215 5.42 8.93 -23.64
CA GLU A 215 5.55 8.91 -25.10
C GLU A 215 6.57 9.95 -25.59
N LYS A 216 6.54 11.18 -25.04
CA LYS A 216 7.51 12.23 -25.38
C LYS A 216 8.93 11.85 -24.97
N ARG A 217 9.11 11.23 -23.80
CA ARG A 217 10.41 10.73 -23.33
C ARG A 217 10.95 9.66 -24.27
N TYR A 218 10.12 8.69 -24.64
CA TYR A 218 10.50 7.63 -25.58
C TYR A 218 10.94 8.21 -26.93
N LEU A 219 10.21 9.20 -27.47
CA LEU A 219 10.58 9.85 -28.73
C LEU A 219 11.91 10.59 -28.64
N LEU A 220 12.17 11.28 -27.52
CA LEU A 220 13.45 11.95 -27.30
C LEU A 220 14.61 10.96 -27.19
N GLU A 221 14.44 9.88 -26.42
CA GLU A 221 15.47 8.85 -26.28
C GLU A 221 15.76 8.16 -27.63
N LYS A 222 14.72 7.85 -28.39
CA LYS A 222 14.84 7.31 -29.76
C LYS A 222 15.63 8.28 -30.66
N ALA A 223 15.27 9.56 -30.65
CA ALA A 223 15.95 10.57 -31.45
C ALA A 223 17.42 10.75 -31.04
N GLU A 224 17.71 10.71 -29.74
CA GLU A 224 19.09 10.78 -29.23
C GLU A 224 19.91 9.57 -29.69
N ARG A 225 19.33 8.37 -29.61
CA ARG A 225 20.00 7.15 -30.06
C ARG A 225 20.27 7.16 -31.57
N GLU A 226 19.30 7.61 -32.36
CA GLU A 226 19.46 7.77 -33.81
C GLU A 226 20.53 8.81 -34.15
N ALA A 227 20.58 9.94 -33.43
CA ALA A 227 21.62 10.96 -33.61
C ALA A 227 23.03 10.44 -33.26
N ARG A 228 23.17 9.67 -32.18
CA ARG A 228 24.45 9.03 -31.81
C ARG A 228 24.92 8.04 -32.89
N LEU A 229 24.00 7.21 -33.40
CA LEU A 229 24.30 6.27 -34.48
C LEU A 229 24.72 7.01 -35.76
N ALA A 230 24.03 8.11 -36.11
CA ALA A 230 24.35 8.91 -37.28
C ALA A 230 25.76 9.54 -37.19
N LEU A 231 26.13 10.06 -36.02
CA LEU A 231 27.49 10.58 -35.78
C LEU A 231 28.54 9.47 -35.90
N GLU A 232 28.31 8.29 -35.30
CA GLU A 232 29.23 7.16 -35.42
C GLU A 232 29.41 6.72 -36.88
N GLN A 233 28.32 6.68 -37.66
CA GLN A 233 28.39 6.37 -39.08
C GLN A 233 29.19 7.42 -39.86
N GLN A 234 28.99 8.70 -39.57
CA GLN A 234 29.74 9.79 -40.20
C GLN A 234 31.23 9.71 -39.86
N GLU A 235 31.58 9.47 -38.59
CA GLU A 235 32.98 9.31 -38.16
C GLU A 235 33.67 8.14 -38.85
N ARG A 236 33.01 6.98 -38.93
CA ARG A 236 33.53 5.81 -39.66
C ARG A 236 33.71 6.11 -41.14
N GLN A 237 32.75 6.80 -41.75
CA GLN A 237 32.84 7.19 -43.16
C GLN A 237 34.04 8.12 -43.41
N MET A 238 34.23 9.13 -42.56
CA MET A 238 35.40 10.03 -42.64
C MET A 238 36.72 9.27 -42.46
N GLN A 239 36.78 8.30 -41.53
CA GLN A 239 37.97 7.46 -41.34
C GLN A 239 38.27 6.62 -42.60
N ILE A 240 37.25 6.00 -43.20
CA ILE A 240 37.41 5.23 -44.44
C ILE A 240 37.88 6.12 -45.59
N GLU A 241 37.32 7.32 -45.73
CA GLU A 241 37.71 8.29 -46.75
C GLU A 241 39.16 8.75 -46.57
N PHE A 242 39.58 9.02 -45.33
CA PHE A 242 40.96 9.34 -45.01
C PHE A 242 41.92 8.20 -45.37
N MET A 243 41.58 6.95 -45.01
CA MET A 243 42.37 5.77 -45.38
C MET A 243 42.47 5.61 -46.90
N ARG A 244 41.36 5.79 -47.64
CA ARG A 244 41.36 5.72 -49.12
C ARG A 244 42.28 6.78 -49.73
N SER A 245 42.18 8.03 -49.27
CA SER A 245 43.04 9.12 -49.72
C SER A 245 44.53 8.82 -49.48
N THR A 246 44.85 8.27 -48.31
CA THR A 246 46.22 7.88 -47.95
C THR A 246 46.75 6.77 -48.86
N LEU A 247 45.93 5.74 -49.13
CA LEU A 247 46.30 4.65 -50.05
C LEU A 247 46.53 5.15 -51.48
N ASP A 248 45.69 6.06 -51.97
CA ASP A 248 45.84 6.62 -53.32
C ASP A 248 47.10 7.50 -53.44
N MET A 249 47.43 8.25 -52.39
CA MET A 249 48.70 8.98 -52.33
C MET A 249 49.91 8.02 -52.37
N MET A 250 49.89 6.94 -51.58
CA MET A 250 50.96 5.94 -51.60
C MET A 250 51.09 5.30 -52.99
N ARG A 251 49.98 4.91 -53.63
CA ARG A 251 49.99 4.38 -55.00
C ARG A 251 50.56 5.36 -56.02
N ALA A 252 50.26 6.65 -55.90
CA ALA A 252 50.78 7.69 -56.79
C ALA A 252 52.30 7.86 -56.63
N ILE A 253 52.83 7.70 -55.41
CA ILE A 253 54.26 7.72 -55.14
C ILE A 253 54.93 6.47 -55.74
N THR A 254 54.35 5.28 -55.56
CA THR A 254 54.92 4.03 -56.09
C THR A 254 54.93 3.97 -57.63
N LYS A 255 53.99 4.65 -58.31
CA LYS A 255 53.96 4.74 -59.79
C LYS A 255 54.97 5.73 -60.39
N LYS A 256 55.61 6.58 -59.57
CA LYS A 256 56.60 7.58 -60.02
C LYS A 256 58.06 7.11 -59.85
N VAL A 257 58.26 5.89 -59.36
CA VAL A 257 59.55 5.18 -59.30
C VAL A 257 59.57 4.13 -60.40
#